data_AF-A0A7X2ITQ6-F1
#
_entry.id   AF-A0A7X2ITQ6-F1
#
_cell.length_a   1.000
_cell.length_b   1.000
_cell.length_c   1.000
_cell.angle_alpha   90.00
_cell.angle_beta   90.00
_cell.angle_gamma   90.00
#
_symmetry.space_group_name_H-M   'P 1'
#
loop_
_entity.id
_entity.type
_entity.pdbx_description
1 polymer ?
#
loop_
_entity_poly.entity_id
_entity_poly.type
_entity_poly.pdbx_seq_one_letter_code
_entity_poly.pdbx_strand_id
1 'polypeptide(L)'
;MNEVPLYRLYMLRAMYLLIAVAMGSQIWRDILLHAASWERNEGVMMCMLGALSALCLLGLRYPLQMLPLLMWEAAWKTIWLAFVPLPQWWANGHVDAAISSTVFDCSFVVLVYIAIPWGYVVRRYVKQQGERWGAIAGRAAVH
;
A
#
# COMPACT_ATOMS: atom_id res chain seq x y z
N MET A 1 25.09 -10.83 -0.27
CA MET A 1 23.63 -10.70 -0.41
C MET A 1 23.08 -10.49 0.99
N ASN A 2 22.64 -9.29 1.35
CA ASN A 2 22.07 -9.06 2.69
C ASN A 2 20.71 -9.74 2.75
N GLU A 3 20.70 -10.97 3.27
CA GLU A 3 19.49 -11.74 3.47
C GLU A 3 18.57 -10.95 4.40
N VAL A 4 17.41 -10.56 3.88
CA VAL A 4 16.37 -9.96 4.71
C VAL A 4 15.97 -11.04 5.72
N PRO A 5 16.08 -10.79 7.03
CA PRO A 5 15.89 -11.83 8.02
C PRO A 5 14.46 -12.37 7.97
N LEU A 6 14.30 -13.68 8.20
CA LEU A 6 13.04 -14.41 8.06
C LEU A 6 11.88 -13.75 8.83
N TYR A 7 12.14 -13.21 10.02
CA TYR A 7 11.11 -12.51 10.81
C TYR A 7 10.49 -11.31 10.07
N ARG A 8 11.27 -10.57 9.26
CA ARG A 8 10.75 -9.47 8.45
C ARG A 8 9.89 -9.96 7.30
N LEU A 9 10.23 -11.09 6.71
CA LEU A 9 9.40 -11.71 5.67
C LEU A 9 8.06 -12.17 6.24
N TYR A 10 8.05 -12.75 7.44
CA TYR A 10 6.80 -13.09 8.13
C TYR A 10 5.99 -11.85 8.51
N MET A 11 6.64 -10.78 8.97
CA MET A 11 5.96 -9.51 9.28
C MET A 11 5.31 -8.89 8.03
N LEU A 12 6.02 -8.89 6.89
CA LEU A 12 5.45 -8.44 5.62
C LEU A 12 4.26 -9.30 5.20
N ARG A 13 4.36 -10.63 5.27
CA ARG A 13 3.25 -11.54 4.96
C ARG A 13 2.05 -11.32 5.89
N ALA A 14 2.29 -11.11 7.19
CA ALA A 14 1.26 -10.79 8.15
C ALA A 14 0.56 -9.48 7.80
N MET A 15 1.30 -8.46 7.34
CA MET A 15 0.70 -7.21 6.86
C MET A 15 -0.13 -7.39 5.60
N TYR A 16 0.37 -8.14 4.61
CA TYR A 16 -0.41 -8.45 3.41
C TYR A 16 -1.69 -9.22 3.74
N LEU A 17 -1.61 -10.19 4.66
CA LEU A 17 -2.77 -10.93 5.14
C LEU A 17 -3.74 -10.03 5.88
N LEU A 18 -3.25 -9.15 6.76
CA LEU A 18 -4.08 -8.19 7.49
C LEU A 18 -4.86 -7.30 6.52
N ILE A 19 -4.19 -6.71 5.53
CA ILE A 19 -4.85 -5.86 4.52
C ILE A 19 -5.84 -6.69 3.69
N ALA A 20 -5.45 -7.86 3.20
CA ALA A 20 -6.32 -8.71 2.39
C ALA A 20 -7.58 -9.16 3.16
N VAL A 21 -7.46 -9.50 4.44
CA VAL A 21 -8.59 -9.98 5.25
C VAL A 21 -9.42 -8.83 5.80
N ALA A 22 -8.80 -7.85 6.47
CA ALA A 22 -9.53 -6.74 7.10
C ALA A 22 -10.21 -5.87 6.03
N MET A 23 -9.45 -5.45 5.02
CA MET A 23 -9.98 -4.60 3.96
C MET A 23 -10.80 -5.40 2.95
N GLY A 24 -10.32 -6.59 2.57
CA GLY A 24 -11.02 -7.41 1.57
C GLY A 24 -12.37 -7.92 2.06
N SER A 25 -12.51 -8.30 3.34
CA SER A 25 -13.80 -8.75 3.86
C SER A 25 -14.88 -7.67 3.87
N GLN A 26 -14.51 -6.40 4.03
CA GLN A 26 -15.43 -5.27 3.96
C GLN A 26 -15.76 -4.94 2.50
N ILE A 27 -14.72 -4.64 1.71
CA ILE A 27 -14.87 -4.15 0.33
C ILE A 27 -15.53 -5.19 -0.58
N TRP A 28 -15.13 -6.46 -0.51
CA TRP A 28 -15.68 -7.47 -1.41
C TRP A 28 -17.14 -7.79 -1.10
N ARG A 29 -17.57 -7.66 0.17
CA ARG A 29 -18.99 -7.78 0.50
C ARG A 29 -19.78 -6.67 -0.16
N ASP A 30 -19.30 -5.44 -0.08
CA ASP A 30 -20.00 -4.29 -0.67
C ASP A 30 -20.02 -4.33 -2.20
N ILE A 31 -18.89 -4.73 -2.83
CA ILE A 31 -18.80 -4.93 -4.29
C ILE A 31 -19.76 -6.04 -4.75
N LEU A 32 -19.73 -7.23 -4.12
CA LEU A 32 -20.47 -8.39 -4.61
C LEU A 32 -21.97 -8.29 -4.31
N LEU A 33 -22.32 -7.76 -3.13
CA LEU A 33 -23.71 -7.67 -2.70
C LEU A 33 -24.41 -6.40 -3.22
N HIS A 34 -23.71 -5.52 -3.95
CA HIS A 34 -24.20 -4.20 -4.40
C HIS A 34 -24.92 -3.45 -3.26
N ALA A 35 -24.42 -3.63 -2.03
CA ALA A 35 -25.15 -3.24 -0.83
C ALA A 35 -25.18 -1.72 -0.62
N ALA A 36 -24.32 -0.98 -1.32
CA ALA A 36 -24.19 0.45 -1.22
C ALA A 36 -24.55 1.12 -2.55
N SER A 37 -25.45 2.11 -2.49
CA SER A 37 -25.70 3.06 -3.57
C SER A 37 -24.52 4.03 -3.66
N TRP A 38 -23.37 3.55 -4.14
CA TRP A 38 -22.18 4.37 -4.24
C TRP A 38 -22.41 5.55 -5.17
N GLU A 39 -21.94 6.72 -4.74
CA GLU A 39 -21.74 7.82 -5.68
C GLU A 39 -20.63 7.42 -6.67
N ARG A 40 -20.66 7.97 -7.89
CA ARG A 40 -19.79 7.53 -9.00
C ARG A 40 -18.30 7.46 -8.62
N ASN A 41 -17.80 8.45 -7.87
CA ASN A 41 -16.39 8.51 -7.47
C ASN A 41 -16.04 7.53 -6.33
N GLU A 42 -16.98 7.29 -5.42
CA GLU A 42 -16.80 6.36 -4.32
C GLU A 42 -16.65 4.93 -4.82
N GLY A 43 -17.49 4.52 -5.78
CA GLY A 43 -17.39 3.18 -6.39
C GLY A 43 -16.05 2.93 -7.08
N VAL A 44 -15.48 3.97 -7.72
CA VAL A 44 -14.13 3.87 -8.32
C VAL A 44 -13.07 3.63 -7.25
N MET A 45 -13.10 4.39 -6.16
CA MET A 45 -12.17 4.21 -5.04
C MET A 45 -12.28 2.82 -4.41
N MET A 46 -13.50 2.33 -4.18
CA MET A 46 -13.75 1.00 -3.62
C MET A 46 -13.25 -0.11 -4.52
N CYS A 47 -13.43 0.00 -5.85
CA CYS A 47 -12.87 -0.95 -6.81
C CYS A 47 -11.33 -0.93 -6.82
N MET A 48 -10.70 0.24 -6.74
CA MET A 48 -9.23 0.36 -6.66
C MET A 48 -8.68 -0.29 -5.40
N LEU A 49 -9.31 -0.05 -4.25
CA LEU A 49 -8.94 -0.68 -2.98
C LEU A 49 -9.27 -2.19 -2.98
N GLY A 50 -10.36 -2.60 -3.59
CA GLY A 50 -10.70 -4.01 -3.81
C GLY A 50 -9.63 -4.74 -4.61
N ALA A 51 -9.16 -4.14 -5.71
CA ALA A 51 -8.05 -4.66 -6.50
C ALA A 51 -6.74 -4.71 -5.70
N LEU A 52 -6.45 -3.69 -4.89
CA LEU A 52 -5.31 -3.68 -3.98
C LEU A 52 -5.36 -4.86 -3.00
N SER A 53 -6.53 -5.12 -2.39
CA SER A 53 -6.72 -6.25 -1.46
C SER A 53 -6.48 -7.61 -2.14
N ALA A 54 -6.89 -7.77 -3.40
CA ALA A 54 -6.64 -8.98 -4.17
C ALA A 54 -5.14 -9.15 -4.49
N LEU A 55 -4.46 -8.06 -4.87
CA LEU A 55 -3.02 -8.07 -5.10
C LEU A 55 -2.23 -8.34 -3.80
N CYS A 56 -2.76 -7.97 -2.64
CA CYS A 56 -2.15 -8.35 -1.36
C CYS A 56 -2.07 -9.87 -1.20
N LEU A 57 -3.00 -10.66 -1.74
CA LEU A 57 -2.91 -12.13 -1.74
C LEU A 57 -1.66 -12.63 -2.49
N LEU A 58 -1.30 -11.97 -3.60
CA LEU A 58 -0.05 -12.25 -4.30
C LEU A 58 1.18 -11.79 -3.50
N GLY A 59 1.03 -10.73 -2.69
CA GLY A 59 2.02 -10.28 -1.71
C GLY A 59 2.36 -11.32 -0.64
N LEU A 60 1.44 -12.23 -0.28
CA LEU A 60 1.79 -13.36 0.60
C LEU A 60 2.83 -14.29 -0.03
N ARG A 61 2.72 -14.54 -1.34
CA ARG A 61 3.66 -15.39 -2.08
C ARG A 61 4.99 -14.68 -2.34
N TYR A 62 4.93 -13.41 -2.74
CA TYR A 62 6.11 -12.61 -3.15
C TYR A 62 6.23 -11.28 -2.38
N PRO A 63 6.46 -11.31 -1.04
CA PRO A 63 6.36 -10.12 -0.19
C PRO A 63 7.37 -9.01 -0.51
N LEU A 64 8.58 -9.36 -0.96
CA LEU A 64 9.59 -8.36 -1.33
C LEU A 64 9.36 -7.76 -2.71
N GLN A 65 8.74 -8.49 -3.63
CA GLN A 65 8.46 -7.99 -4.99
C GLN A 65 7.25 -7.06 -4.99
N MET A 66 6.27 -7.34 -4.12
CA MET A 66 5.04 -6.56 -3.96
C MET A 66 5.18 -5.40 -2.95
N LEU A 67 6.41 -5.08 -2.51
CA LEU A 67 6.70 -3.95 -1.63
C LEU A 67 6.10 -2.60 -2.11
N PRO A 68 6.08 -2.29 -3.42
CA PRO A 68 5.45 -1.06 -3.92
C PRO A 68 3.98 -0.94 -3.53
N LEU A 69 3.27 -2.05 -3.34
CA LEU A 69 1.87 -2.07 -2.93
C LEU A 69 1.68 -1.54 -1.50
N LEU A 70 2.57 -1.92 -0.57
CA LEU A 70 2.57 -1.40 0.80
C LEU A 70 3.03 0.06 0.84
N MET A 71 3.98 0.44 -0.03
CA MET A 71 4.40 1.83 -0.15
C MET A 71 3.26 2.72 -0.67
N TRP A 72 2.50 2.24 -1.65
CA TRP A 72 1.28 2.90 -2.11
C TRP A 72 0.27 3.05 -0.98
N GLU A 73 -0.02 1.95 -0.27
CA GLU A 73 -0.98 1.94 0.85
C GLU A 73 -0.59 2.94 1.93
N ALA A 74 0.71 3.00 2.25
CA ALA A 74 1.20 3.96 3.22
C ALA A 74 1.19 5.40 2.69
N ALA A 75 1.52 5.61 1.41
CA ALA A 75 1.58 6.94 0.82
C ALA A 75 0.21 7.63 0.82
N TRP A 76 -0.84 6.95 0.34
CA TRP A 76 -2.16 7.58 0.26
C TRP A 76 -2.75 7.85 1.65
N LYS A 77 -2.58 6.93 2.62
CA LYS A 77 -3.02 7.13 4.01
C LYS A 77 -2.29 8.29 4.67
N THR A 78 -0.97 8.39 4.47
CA THR A 78 -0.17 9.47 5.03
C THR A 78 -0.54 10.83 4.42
N ILE A 79 -0.75 10.90 3.10
CA ILE A 79 -1.23 12.12 2.45
C ILE A 79 -2.60 12.50 3.01
N TRP A 80 -3.54 11.55 3.08
CA TRP A 80 -4.88 11.83 3.59
C TRP A 80 -4.85 12.31 5.05
N LEU A 81 -4.10 11.64 5.94
CA LEU A 81 -3.92 12.05 7.33
C LEU A 81 -3.23 13.42 7.48
N ALA A 82 -2.29 13.75 6.61
CA ALA A 82 -1.58 15.03 6.66
C ALA A 82 -2.42 16.20 6.15
N PHE A 83 -3.31 15.98 5.18
CA PHE A 83 -4.04 17.06 4.51
C PHE A 83 -5.52 17.18 4.91
N VAL A 84 -6.12 16.18 5.57
CA VAL A 84 -7.54 16.21 5.94
C VAL A 84 -7.75 16.40 7.45
N PRO A 85 -7.34 15.48 8.35
CA PRO A 85 -7.56 15.65 9.78
C PRO A 85 -6.56 16.58 10.45
N LEU A 86 -5.30 16.64 10.00
CA LEU A 86 -4.28 17.50 10.60
C LEU A 86 -4.63 19.01 10.56
N PRO A 87 -5.05 19.60 9.42
CA PRO A 87 -5.46 21.00 9.41
C PRO A 87 -6.72 21.25 10.24
N GLN A 88 -7.67 20.30 10.30
CA GLN A 88 -8.84 20.42 11.16
C GLN A 88 -8.48 20.44 12.64
N TRP A 89 -7.55 19.58 13.05
CA TRP A 89 -7.03 19.56 14.42
C TRP A 89 -6.34 20.87 14.78
N TRP A 90 -5.54 21.44 13.88
CA TRP A 90 -4.88 22.73 14.13
C TRP A 90 -5.85 23.91 14.17
N ALA A 91 -6.91 23.89 13.35
CA ALA A 91 -7.89 24.96 13.31
C ALA A 91 -8.88 24.91 14.48
N ASN A 92 -9.39 23.71 14.80
CA ASN A 92 -10.55 23.53 15.68
C ASN A 92 -10.21 22.80 16.99
N GLY A 93 -8.99 22.28 17.15
CA GLY A 93 -8.57 21.50 18.32
C GLY A 93 -9.20 20.11 18.44
N HIS A 94 -10.02 19.70 17.48
CA HIS A 94 -10.63 18.38 17.41
C HIS A 94 -10.77 17.92 15.96
N VAL A 95 -10.90 16.60 15.78
CA VAL A 95 -11.26 15.99 14.49
C VAL A 95 -12.78 15.78 14.48
N ASP A 96 -13.44 16.07 13.36
CA ASP A 96 -14.88 15.83 13.21
C ASP A 96 -15.20 14.33 13.40
N ALA A 97 -16.32 14.04 14.09
CA ALA A 97 -16.83 12.69 14.26
C ALA A 97 -17.07 11.99 12.91
N ALA A 98 -17.44 12.75 11.88
CA ALA A 98 -17.67 12.23 10.53
C ALA A 98 -16.45 11.55 9.90
N ILE A 99 -15.23 11.99 10.22
CA ILE A 99 -13.99 11.43 9.67
C ILE A 99 -13.19 10.62 10.68
N SER A 100 -13.66 10.54 11.93
CA SER A 100 -12.96 9.88 13.03
C SER A 100 -12.71 8.39 12.79
N SER A 101 -13.69 7.69 12.20
CA SER A 101 -13.54 6.29 11.78
C SER A 101 -12.46 6.14 10.73
N THR A 102 -12.48 7.00 9.70
CA THR A 102 -11.47 7.01 8.63
C THR A 102 -10.08 7.34 9.16
N VAL A 103 -9.96 8.24 10.14
CA VAL A 103 -8.68 8.53 10.82
C VAL A 103 -8.17 7.30 11.55
N PHE A 104 -9.05 6.58 12.26
CA PHE A 104 -8.68 5.35 12.94
C PHE A 104 -8.21 4.27 11.95
N ASP A 105 -8.94 4.04 10.86
CA ASP A 105 -8.58 3.06 9.82
C ASP A 105 -7.28 3.43 9.08
N CYS A 106 -7.05 4.73 8.86
CA CYS A 106 -5.82 5.23 8.28
C CYS A 106 -4.63 5.15 9.26
N SER A 107 -4.85 5.21 10.57
CA SER A 107 -3.79 5.16 11.59
C SER A 107 -2.98 3.86 11.57
N PHE A 108 -3.57 2.77 11.07
CA PHE A 108 -2.89 1.49 10.87
C PHE A 108 -1.71 1.57 9.87
N VAL A 109 -1.57 2.68 9.13
CA VAL A 109 -0.38 2.97 8.31
C VAL A 109 0.94 2.90 9.11
N VAL A 110 0.89 3.17 10.41
CA VAL A 110 2.06 3.05 11.29
C VAL A 110 2.60 1.61 11.31
N LEU A 111 1.71 0.60 11.31
CA LEU A 111 2.11 -0.81 11.25
C LEU A 111 2.82 -1.13 9.94
N VAL A 112 2.34 -0.54 8.84
CA VAL A 112 2.92 -0.72 7.51
C VAL A 112 4.32 -0.13 7.47
N TYR A 113 4.52 1.07 8.03
CA TYR A 113 5.85 1.66 8.15
C TYR A 113 6.81 0.87 9.03
N ILE A 114 6.34 0.21 10.09
CA ILE A 114 7.18 -0.67 10.91
C ILE A 114 7.55 -1.96 10.14
N ALA A 115 6.60 -2.51 9.38
CA ALA A 115 6.80 -3.75 8.63
C ALA A 115 7.73 -3.57 7.42
N ILE A 116 7.73 -2.38 6.79
CA ILE A 116 8.55 -2.10 5.62
C ILE A 116 10.05 -2.13 5.99
N PRO A 117 10.87 -2.97 5.34
CA PRO A 117 12.31 -2.96 5.52
C PRO A 117 12.93 -1.74 4.81
N TRP A 118 12.94 -0.57 5.48
CA TRP A 118 13.47 0.69 4.93
C TRP A 118 14.88 0.58 4.34
N GLY A 119 15.76 -0.20 4.99
CA GLY A 119 17.10 -0.46 4.47
C GLY A 119 17.11 -1.19 3.11
N TYR A 120 16.13 -2.06 2.85
CA TYR A 120 15.92 -2.67 1.55
C TYR A 120 15.33 -1.66 0.56
N VAL A 121 14.34 -0.86 0.99
CA VAL A 121 13.69 0.15 0.15
C VAL A 121 14.71 1.16 -0.39
N VAL A 122 15.55 1.73 0.48
CA VAL A 122 16.58 2.68 0.07
C VAL A 122 17.59 2.03 -0.88
N ARG A 123 17.98 0.77 -0.65
CA ARG A 123 18.92 0.07 -1.53
C ARG A 123 18.32 -0.24 -2.91
N ARG A 124 17.06 -0.67 -2.95
CA ARG A 124 16.38 -1.16 -4.16
C ARG A 124 15.75 -0.04 -4.98
N TYR A 125 15.11 0.94 -4.35
CA TYR A 125 14.35 1.98 -5.06
C TYR A 125 15.08 3.32 -5.16
N VAL A 126 16.00 3.62 -4.23
CA VAL A 126 16.74 4.90 -4.25
C VAL A 126 18.13 4.74 -4.83
N LYS A 127 18.86 3.69 -4.44
CA LYS A 127 20.25 3.49 -4.85
C LYS A 127 20.42 2.65 -6.12
N GLN A 128 19.45 1.82 -6.47
CA GLN A 128 19.56 1.02 -7.67
C GLN A 128 19.28 1.90 -8.90
N GLN A 129 20.15 1.80 -9.91
CA GLN A 129 19.90 2.47 -11.19
C GLN A 129 18.63 1.90 -11.82
N GLY A 130 17.75 2.78 -12.29
CA GLY A 130 16.54 2.40 -13.00
C GLY A 130 16.84 1.52 -14.20
N GLU A 131 15.85 0.71 -14.61
CA GLU A 131 15.97 -0.10 -15.82
C GLU A 131 16.29 0.78 -17.02
N ARG A 132 17.22 0.32 -17.85
CA ARG A 132 17.67 1.06 -19.02
C ARG A 132 16.51 1.22 -19.99
N TRP A 133 16.29 2.46 -20.43
CA TRP A 133 15.29 2.80 -21.45
C TRP A 133 15.67 2.30 -22.87
N GLY A 134 16.96 2.00 -23.11
CA GLY A 134 17.47 1.60 -24.43
C GLY A 134 17.99 0.17 -24.48
N ALA A 135 17.60 -0.57 -25.53
CA ALA A 135 18.19 -1.86 -25.86
C ALA A 135 19.68 -1.68 -26.19
N ILE A 136 20.53 -2.57 -25.66
CA ILE A 136 21.87 -2.74 -26.22
C ILE A 136 21.65 -3.27 -27.63
N ALA A 137 21.79 -2.42 -28.65
CA ALA A 137 22.02 -2.89 -30.00
C ALA A 137 23.26 -3.78 -29.92
N GLY A 138 23.03 -5.09 -30.00
CA GLY A 138 24.08 -6.08 -29.98
C GLY A 138 25.13 -5.68 -31.00
N ARG A 139 26.35 -5.46 -30.51
CA ARG A 139 27.53 -5.29 -31.34
C ARG A 139 27.74 -6.63 -32.05
N ALA A 140 27.05 -6.84 -33.17
CA ALA A 140 27.41 -7.85 -34.15
C ALA A 140 28.68 -7.33 -34.83
N ALA A 141 29.81 -7.56 -34.19
CA ALA A 141 31.11 -7.36 -34.76
C ALA A 141 31.93 -8.64 -34.50
N VAL A 142 32.23 -9.30 -35.62
CA VAL A 142 33.37 -10.20 -35.84
C VAL A 142 33.18 -11.66 -35.38
N HIS A 143 32.77 -12.53 -36.31
CA HIS A 143 33.69 -13.33 -37.12
C HIS A 143 32.98 -13.93 -38.34
#